data_AF-A0A965E4L5-F1
#
_entry.id   AF-A0A965E4L5-F1
#
_cell.length_a   1.000
_cell.length_b   1.000
_cell.length_c   1.000
_cell.angle_alpha   90.00
_cell.angle_beta   90.00
_cell.angle_gamma   90.00
#
_symmetry.space_group_name_H-M   'P 1'
#
loop_
_entity.id
_entity.type
_entity.pdbx_description
1 polymer ?
#
loop_
_entity_poly.entity_id
_entity_poly.type
_entity_poly.pdbx_seq_one_letter_code
_entity_poly.pdbx_strand_id
1 'polypeptide(L)'
;PMDDALAQVAVDFGGRPWLVWEADFQREKIGELPTELFFHFFKSFSDAARCNLNIKAEGQNEHHKIEAIFKAFARALKMALRRDADRLVLPSTKGVL
;
A
#
# COMPACT_ATOMS: atom_id res chain seq x y z
N PRO A 1 0.10 8.22 -9.64
CA PRO A 1 1.00 8.14 -10.81
C PRO A 1 2.27 8.95 -10.57
N MET A 2 3.30 8.70 -11.37
CA MET A 2 4.50 9.51 -11.54
C MET A 2 5.04 9.26 -12.94
N ASP A 3 5.09 10.30 -13.78
CA ASP A 3 5.52 10.21 -15.18
C ASP A 3 4.92 9.00 -15.91
N ASP A 4 5.73 8.04 -16.36
CA ASP A 4 5.32 6.82 -17.06
C ASP A 4 4.66 5.76 -16.17
N ALA A 5 4.71 5.94 -14.84
CA ALA A 5 4.24 4.96 -13.87
C ALA A 5 2.84 5.28 -13.31
N LEU A 6 2.00 4.26 -13.24
CA LEU A 6 0.70 4.27 -12.56
C LEU A 6 0.72 3.24 -11.43
N ALA A 7 0.31 3.66 -10.24
CA ALA A 7 0.15 2.77 -9.10
C ALA A 7 -1.26 2.92 -8.50
N GLN A 8 -1.81 1.79 -8.09
CA GLN A 8 -3.09 1.68 -7.41
C GLN A 8 -2.87 0.96 -6.08
N VAL A 9 -3.43 1.51 -5.01
CA VAL A 9 -3.32 0.94 -3.66
C VAL A 9 -4.69 0.96 -3.01
N ALA A 10 -5.11 -0.20 -2.52
CA ALA A 10 -6.28 -0.35 -1.65
C ALA A 10 -5.84 -0.85 -0.27
N VAL A 11 -6.47 -0.31 0.78
CA VAL A 11 -6.16 -0.64 2.17
C VAL A 11 -7.46 -0.87 2.96
N ASP A 12 -7.47 -1.91 3.79
CA ASP A 12 -8.54 -2.20 4.75
C ASP A 12 -7.94 -2.48 6.13
N PHE A 13 -8.27 -1.64 7.12
CA PHE A 13 -7.94 -1.86 8.53
C PHE A 13 -8.95 -2.80 9.20
N GLY A 14 -9.12 -3.98 8.60
CA GLY A 14 -10.08 -4.99 8.98
C GLY A 14 -9.60 -5.96 10.07
N GLY A 15 -8.42 -5.73 10.66
CA GLY A 15 -7.79 -6.59 11.66
C GLY A 15 -7.12 -7.86 11.13
N ARG A 16 -7.12 -8.06 9.80
CA ARG A 16 -6.59 -9.26 9.14
C ARG A 16 -5.40 -8.90 8.26
N PRO A 17 -4.18 -9.38 8.57
CA PRO A 17 -3.00 -9.08 7.78
C PRO A 17 -3.03 -9.86 6.47
N TRP A 18 -2.90 -9.15 5.36
CA TRP A 18 -2.72 -9.75 4.03
C TRP A 18 -2.07 -8.75 3.07
N LEU A 19 -1.29 -9.25 2.11
CA LEU A 19 -0.69 -8.45 1.05
C LEU A 19 -0.91 -9.14 -0.30
N VAL A 20 -1.49 -8.41 -1.25
CA VAL A 20 -1.42 -8.70 -2.68
C VAL A 20 -0.44 -7.70 -3.31
N TRP A 21 0.55 -8.22 -4.02
CA TRP A 21 1.62 -7.45 -4.62
C TRP A 21 1.74 -7.76 -6.11
N GLU A 22 1.31 -6.82 -6.93
CA GLU A 22 1.35 -6.86 -8.39
C GLU A 22 2.22 -5.70 -8.91
N ALA A 23 3.49 -5.72 -8.52
CA ALA A 23 4.48 -4.75 -8.95
C ALA A 23 5.84 -5.43 -9.13
N ASP A 24 6.21 -5.64 -10.39
CA ASP A 24 7.48 -6.28 -10.72
C ASP A 24 8.59 -5.24 -10.83
N PHE A 25 9.75 -5.54 -10.25
CA PHE A 25 10.95 -4.70 -10.34
C PHE A 25 12.06 -5.47 -11.05
N GLN A 26 12.58 -4.92 -12.15
CA GLN A 26 13.59 -5.58 -12.98
C GLN A 26 15.04 -5.21 -12.58
N ARG A 27 15.21 -4.07 -11.89
CA ARG A 27 16.51 -3.65 -11.36
C ARG A 27 16.77 -4.29 -10.01
N GLU A 28 18.03 -4.62 -9.72
CA GLU A 28 18.45 -5.11 -8.41
C GLU A 28 18.28 -4.03 -7.32
N LYS A 29 18.57 -2.77 -7.64
CA LYS A 29 18.55 -1.65 -6.68
C LYS A 29 18.03 -0.35 -7.31
N ILE A 30 17.50 0.53 -6.45
CA ILE A 30 17.21 1.93 -6.75
C ILE A 30 17.99 2.79 -5.76
N GLY A 31 19.01 3.50 -6.26
CA GLY A 31 20.05 4.04 -5.39
C GLY A 31 20.75 2.90 -4.63
N GLU A 32 20.81 3.00 -3.31
CA GLU A 32 21.41 1.98 -2.44
C GLU A 32 20.40 0.91 -1.95
N LEU A 33 19.11 1.06 -2.27
CA LEU A 33 18.05 0.20 -1.74
C LEU A 33 17.74 -0.98 -2.69
N PRO A 34 17.92 -2.23 -2.25
CA PRO A 34 17.47 -3.40 -3.02
C PRO A 34 15.97 -3.40 -3.28
N THR A 35 15.57 -3.68 -4.51
CA THR A 35 14.16 -3.62 -4.93
C THR A 35 13.30 -4.69 -4.27
N GLU A 36 13.89 -5.83 -3.90
CA GLU A 36 13.22 -6.89 -3.12
C GLU A 36 12.68 -6.39 -1.78
N LEU A 37 13.32 -5.38 -1.16
CA LEU A 37 12.91 -4.84 0.12
C LEU A 37 11.59 -4.08 0.06
N PHE A 38 11.12 -3.66 -1.12
CA PHE A 38 9.82 -3.00 -1.24
C PHE A 38 8.68 -3.94 -0.90
N PHE A 39 8.69 -5.17 -1.41
CA PHE A 39 7.72 -6.19 -1.02
C PHE A 39 7.79 -6.44 0.50
N HIS A 40 9.01 -6.63 1.04
CA HIS A 40 9.21 -6.89 2.46
C HIS A 40 8.71 -5.74 3.34
N PHE A 41 8.90 -4.49 2.93
CA PHE A 41 8.39 -3.32 3.63
C PHE A 41 6.86 -3.39 3.75
N PHE A 42 6.15 -3.56 2.63
CA PHE A 42 4.69 -3.58 2.64
C PHE A 42 4.13 -4.83 3.33
N LYS A 43 4.82 -5.97 3.25
CA LYS A 43 4.44 -7.18 3.98
C LYS A 43 4.58 -6.99 5.48
N SER A 44 5.70 -6.43 5.92
CA SER A 44 5.95 -6.12 7.33
C SER A 44 4.93 -5.10 7.84
N PHE A 45 4.61 -4.09 7.03
CA PHE A 45 3.58 -3.12 7.37
C PHE A 45 2.20 -3.77 7.51
N SER A 46 1.74 -4.58 6.54
CA SER A 46 0.43 -5.24 6.61
C SER A 46 0.29 -6.14 7.84
N ASP A 47 1.37 -6.83 8.20
CA ASP A 47 1.40 -7.74 9.34
C ASP A 47 1.32 -6.99 10.67
N ALA A 48 2.17 -5.96 10.83
CA ALA A 48 2.22 -5.17 12.06
C ALA A 48 0.96 -4.33 12.26
N ALA A 49 0.45 -3.72 11.19
CA ALA A 49 -0.76 -2.90 11.22
C ALA A 49 -2.06 -3.72 11.18
N ARG A 50 -1.96 -5.05 11.01
CA ARG A 50 -3.10 -5.97 10.87
C ARG A 50 -4.10 -5.52 9.82
N CYS A 51 -3.60 -5.12 8.65
CA CYS A 51 -4.41 -4.61 7.56
C CYS A 51 -4.25 -5.45 6.29
N ASN A 52 -5.26 -5.38 5.44
CA ASN A 52 -5.20 -5.93 4.10
C ASN A 52 -4.70 -4.85 3.15
N LEU A 53 -3.67 -5.17 2.35
CA LEU A 53 -3.11 -4.31 1.34
C LEU A 53 -3.19 -4.98 -0.03
N ASN A 54 -3.69 -4.24 -1.02
CA ASN A 54 -3.58 -4.60 -2.42
C ASN A 54 -2.83 -3.50 -3.15
N ILE A 55 -1.71 -3.84 -3.77
CA ILE A 55 -0.82 -2.91 -4.45
C ILE A 55 -0.58 -3.42 -5.86
N LYS A 56 -0.88 -2.58 -6.84
CA LYS A 56 -0.55 -2.81 -8.25
C LYS A 56 0.22 -1.62 -8.81
N ALA A 57 1.24 -1.86 -9.63
CA ALA A 57 1.92 -0.80 -10.36
C ALA A 57 2.37 -1.25 -11.75
N GLU A 58 2.25 -0.33 -12.70
CA GLU A 58 2.71 -0.45 -14.08
C GLU A 58 3.62 0.75 -14.41
N GLY A 59 4.59 0.56 -15.30
CA GLY A 59 5.58 1.59 -15.68
C GLY A 59 6.92 0.96 -16.09
N GLN A 60 7.73 1.72 -16.81
CA GLN A 60 9.06 1.29 -17.28
C GLN A 60 10.16 1.70 -16.31
N ASN A 61 10.06 2.88 -15.71
CA ASN A 61 11.05 3.36 -14.76
C ASN A 61 10.77 2.83 -13.34
N GLU A 62 11.72 2.07 -12.79
CA GLU A 62 11.63 1.46 -11.47
C GLU A 62 11.51 2.49 -10.33
N HIS A 63 12.19 3.63 -10.44
CA HIS A 63 12.09 4.71 -9.46
C HIS A 63 10.68 5.32 -9.48
N HIS A 64 10.14 5.57 -10.68
CA HIS A 64 8.80 6.13 -10.83
C HIS A 64 7.73 5.17 -10.31
N LYS A 65 7.87 3.85 -10.56
CA LYS A 65 6.97 2.82 -10.02
C LYS A 65 6.91 2.85 -8.50
N ILE A 66 8.06 2.76 -7.82
CA ILE A 66 8.05 2.70 -6.36
C ILE A 66 7.57 4.01 -5.73
N GLU A 67 7.97 5.15 -6.28
CA GLU A 67 7.52 6.45 -5.78
C GLU A 67 6.01 6.63 -6.01
N ALA A 68 5.47 6.18 -7.14
CA ALA A 68 4.03 6.15 -7.39
C ALA A 68 3.30 5.25 -6.38
N ILE A 69 3.85 4.08 -6.04
CA ILE A 69 3.29 3.18 -5.01
C ILE A 69 3.24 3.88 -3.66
N PHE A 70 4.34 4.45 -3.17
CA PHE A 70 4.36 5.15 -1.89
C PHE A 70 3.40 6.35 -1.85
N LYS A 71 3.31 7.13 -2.94
CA LYS A 71 2.34 8.23 -3.07
C LYS A 71 0.89 7.73 -3.02
N ALA A 72 0.58 6.65 -3.73
CA ALA A 72 -0.76 6.05 -3.74
C ALA A 72 -1.11 5.47 -2.36
N PHE A 73 -0.18 4.76 -1.74
CA PHE A 73 -0.30 4.22 -0.39
C PHE A 73 -0.55 5.32 0.64
N ALA A 74 0.22 6.42 0.63
CA ALA A 74 0.01 7.54 1.55
C ALA A 74 -1.38 8.16 1.41
N ARG A 75 -1.91 8.28 0.19
CA ARG A 75 -3.27 8.77 -0.06
C ARG A 75 -4.32 7.77 0.44
N ALA A 76 -4.16 6.49 0.15
CA ALA A 76 -5.05 5.42 0.62
C ALA A 76 -5.11 5.39 2.15
N LEU A 77 -3.96 5.49 2.80
CA LEU A 77 -3.83 5.57 4.26
C LEU A 77 -4.55 6.81 4.82
N LYS A 78 -4.34 7.99 4.22
CA LYS A 78 -5.03 9.23 4.64
C LYS A 78 -6.55 9.10 4.54
N MET A 79 -7.06 8.45 3.49
CA MET A 79 -8.50 8.23 3.32
C MET A 79 -9.03 7.24 4.37
N ALA A 80 -8.32 6.14 4.60
CA ALA A 80 -8.74 5.10 5.54
C ALA A 80 -8.69 5.54 7.02
N LEU A 81 -7.73 6.40 7.38
CA LEU A 81 -7.58 6.92 8.74
C LEU A 81 -8.46 8.16 9.03
N ARG A 82 -9.17 8.68 8.03
CA ARG A 82 -10.04 9.84 8.23
C ARG A 82 -11.18 9.46 9.16
N ARG A 83 -11.25 10.12 10.31
CA ARG A 83 -12.39 9.99 11.23
C ARG A 83 -13.61 10.68 10.63
N ASP A 84 -14.73 9.99 10.67
CA ASP A 84 -16.04 10.56 10.37
C ASP A 84 -16.67 11.01 11.69
N ALA A 85 -16.72 12.32 11.93
CA ALA A 85 -17.25 12.89 13.16
C ALA A 85 -18.76 12.67 13.30
N ASP A 86 -19.47 12.53 12.18
CA ASP A 86 -20.91 12.32 12.14
C ASP A 86 -21.27 10.82 12.22
N ARG A 87 -20.27 9.95 12.04
CA ARG A 87 -20.43 8.49 12.04
C ARG A 87 -19.32 7.80 12.84
N LEU A 88 -19.31 8.06 14.15
CA LEU A 88 -18.42 7.40 15.13
C LEU A 88 -18.84 5.95 15.45
N VAL A 89 -19.26 5.19 14.44
CA VAL A 89 -19.64 3.79 14.58
C VAL A 89 -18.52 2.92 14.05
N LEU A 90 -18.23 1.81 14.73
CA LEU A 90 -17.27 0.83 14.26
C LEU A 90 -17.69 0.33 12.86
N PRO A 91 -16.84 0.46 11.82
CA PRO A 91 -17.20 0.08 10.46
C PRO A 91 -17.06 -1.44 10.24
N SER A 92 -17.76 -2.23 11.07
CA SER A 92 -17.76 -3.70 11.03
C SER A 92 -19.14 -4.23 11.38
N THR A 93 -19.72 -5.06 10.50
CA THR A 93 -21.00 -5.75 10.77
C THR A 93 -20.87 -6.81 11.86
N LYS A 94 -19.65 -7.24 12.19
CA LYS A 94 -19.35 -8.21 13.25
C LYS A 94 -19.20 -7.56 14.63
N GLY A 95 -19.23 -6.23 14.71
CA GLY A 95 -19.04 -5.48 15.96
C GLY A 95 -17.61 -5.53 16.51
N VAL A 96 -16.63 -6.03 15.74
CA VAL A 96 -15.22 -6.13 16.12
C VAL A 96 -14.31 -5.90 14.89
N LEU A 97 -13.11 -5.36 15.14
CA LEU A 97 -11.98 -5.20 14.22
C LEU A 97 -10.69 -5.68 14.90
#